data_AF-A0A919DTQ7-F1
#
_entry.id   AF-A0A919DTQ7-F1
#
_cell.length_a   1.000
_cell.length_b   1.000
_cell.length_c   1.000
_cell.angle_alpha   90.00
_cell.angle_beta   90.00
_cell.angle_gamma   90.00
#
_symmetry.space_group_name_H-M   'P 1'
#
loop_
_entity.id
_entity.type
_entity.pdbx_description
1 polymer ?
#
loop_
_entity_poly.entity_id
_entity_poly.type
_entity_poly.pdbx_seq_one_letter_code
_entity_poly.pdbx_strand_id
1 'polypeptide(L)'
;MVAGVTPVLVHNATSGQKCDLTLGAGPNAREGVGLENGDIEADDVRDLINESGNKYGCHTCDATTPGTKDGDWIPDHQPPSSLVAPGSPQTAYPHCLPCARRQGGVVSQLSQGKSKKEW
;
A
#
# COMPACT_ATOMS: atom_id res chain seq x y z
N MET A 1 -14.30 -3.66 -29.23
CA MET A 1 -13.17 -2.70 -29.28
C MET A 1 -12.27 -3.06 -28.12
N VAL A 2 -11.13 -3.71 -28.38
CA VAL A 2 -10.17 -4.05 -27.33
C VAL A 2 -9.26 -2.84 -27.20
N ALA A 3 -9.42 -2.07 -26.13
CA ALA A 3 -8.46 -1.04 -25.78
C ALA A 3 -7.10 -1.74 -25.59
N GLY A 4 -6.14 -1.40 -26.45
CA GLY A 4 -4.79 -1.94 -26.37
C GLY A 4 -4.21 -1.56 -25.02
N VAL A 5 -4.06 -2.56 -24.14
CA VAL A 5 -3.33 -2.41 -22.88
C VAL A 5 -1.89 -2.10 -23.23
N THR A 6 -1.55 -0.81 -23.26
CA THR A 6 -0.18 -0.37 -23.40
C THR A 6 0.56 -0.89 -22.17
N PRO A 7 1.59 -1.72 -22.31
CA PRO A 7 2.30 -2.26 -21.15
C PRO A 7 2.87 -1.09 -20.35
N VAL A 8 2.38 -0.91 -19.11
CA VAL A 8 2.90 0.10 -18.20
C VAL A 8 4.19 -0.43 -17.60
N LEU A 9 5.29 0.21 -17.94
CA LEU A 9 6.58 -0.08 -17.34
C LEU A 9 6.63 0.59 -15.96
N VAL A 10 6.70 -0.20 -14.88
CA VAL A 10 6.52 0.24 -13.47
C VAL A 10 7.38 1.45 -13.10
N HIS A 11 8.59 1.57 -13.66
CA HIS A 11 9.49 2.69 -13.37
C HIS A 11 9.04 4.02 -13.99
N ASN A 12 8.16 3.99 -15.00
CA ASN A 12 7.58 5.18 -15.63
C ASN A 12 6.08 5.36 -15.27
N ALA A 13 5.57 4.54 -14.35
CA ALA A 13 4.19 4.66 -13.87
C ALA A 13 4.05 5.86 -12.90
N THR A 14 2.92 6.56 -13.02
CA THR A 14 2.49 7.54 -12.02
C THR A 14 2.18 6.88 -10.67
N SER A 15 2.08 7.65 -9.59
CA SER A 15 1.69 7.14 -8.27
C SER A 15 0.34 6.39 -8.31
N GLY A 16 -0.66 6.94 -9.02
CA GLY A 16 -1.96 6.29 -9.18
C GLY A 16 -1.86 4.95 -9.91
N GLN A 17 -1.11 4.90 -11.01
CA GLN A 17 -0.87 3.65 -11.74
C GLN A 17 -0.11 2.61 -10.91
N LYS A 18 0.76 3.04 -9.99
CA LYS A 18 1.43 2.13 -9.06
C LYS A 18 0.46 1.53 -8.04
N CYS A 19 -0.54 2.31 -7.60
CA CYS A 19 -1.65 1.77 -6.80
C CYS A 19 -2.49 0.76 -7.60
N ASP A 20 -2.77 1.04 -8.88
CA ASP A 20 -3.52 0.13 -9.77
C ASP A 20 -2.77 -1.19 -10.03
N LEU A 21 -1.43 -1.15 -10.01
CA LEU A 21 -0.56 -2.32 -10.18
C LEU A 21 -0.39 -3.13 -8.88
N THR A 22 -0.79 -2.60 -7.73
CA THR A 22 -0.73 -3.27 -6.43
C THR A 22 -2.14 -3.57 -5.92
N LEU A 23 -2.39 -3.52 -4.61
CA LEU A 23 -3.76 -3.60 -4.10
C LEU A 23 -4.43 -2.23 -4.00
N GLY A 24 -3.67 -1.14 -4.14
CA GLY A 24 -4.19 0.22 -4.10
C GLY A 24 -4.89 0.56 -2.78
N ALA A 25 -5.45 1.76 -2.70
CA ALA A 25 -6.52 2.03 -1.74
C ALA A 25 -7.77 1.23 -2.19
N GLY A 26 -8.02 0.10 -1.52
CA GLY A 26 -9.17 -0.76 -1.79
C GLY A 26 -10.55 -0.13 -1.49
N PRO A 27 -11.64 -0.86 -1.74
CA PRO A 27 -13.02 -0.33 -1.67
C PRO A 27 -13.46 0.12 -0.27
N ASN A 28 -12.76 -0.32 0.78
CA ASN A 28 -13.03 0.03 2.16
C ASN A 28 -12.08 1.10 2.70
N ALA A 29 -11.22 1.68 1.86
CA ALA A 29 -10.36 2.80 2.23
C ALA A 29 -11.21 4.03 2.59
N ARG A 30 -11.16 4.40 3.88
CA ARG A 30 -11.92 5.51 4.44
C ARG A 30 -10.98 6.54 5.06
N GLU A 31 -10.81 6.49 6.38
CA GLU A 31 -9.96 7.42 7.12
C GLU A 31 -8.50 6.94 7.03
N GLY A 32 -7.71 7.59 6.17
CA GLY A 32 -6.29 7.33 5.98
C GLY A 32 -5.42 8.43 6.60
N VAL A 33 -4.15 8.10 6.85
CA VAL A 33 -3.17 9.01 7.46
C VAL A 33 -2.18 9.45 6.40
N GLY A 34 -2.07 10.76 6.15
CA GLY A 34 -1.03 11.31 5.28
C GLY A 34 0.34 11.12 5.93
N LEU A 35 1.29 10.53 5.21
CA LEU A 35 2.63 10.25 5.72
C LEU A 35 3.62 11.31 5.24
N GLU A 36 4.35 11.90 6.18
CA GLU A 36 5.52 12.71 5.84
C GLU A 36 6.69 11.78 5.48
N ASN A 37 7.27 11.95 4.30
CA ASN A 37 8.37 11.11 3.78
C ASN A 37 8.09 9.59 3.79
N GLY A 38 6.82 9.18 3.84
CA GLY A 38 6.43 7.78 3.93
C GLY A 38 6.72 7.14 5.31
N ASP A 39 6.94 7.94 6.34
CA ASP A 39 7.26 7.46 7.69
C ASP A 39 6.00 6.96 8.41
N ILE A 40 5.97 5.67 8.71
CA ILE A 40 4.87 5.02 9.47
C ILE A 40 5.17 4.90 10.96
N GLU A 41 6.40 5.24 11.37
CA GLU A 41 6.85 5.24 12.76
C GLU A 41 6.74 6.64 13.38
N ALA A 42 6.33 7.63 12.59
CA ALA A 42 5.98 8.96 13.09
C ALA A 42 4.88 8.86 14.15
N ASP A 43 4.94 9.77 15.13
CA ASP A 43 4.00 9.84 16.25
C ASP A 43 2.55 9.81 15.75
N ASP A 44 1.68 9.11 16.50
CA ASP A 44 0.24 8.92 16.24
C ASP A 44 -0.15 8.13 14.98
N VAL A 45 0.76 7.86 14.02
CA VAL A 45 0.39 7.13 12.79
C VAL A 45 -0.20 5.76 13.12
N ARG A 46 0.44 5.00 14.00
CA ARG A 46 -0.04 3.67 14.39
C ARG A 46 -1.40 3.74 15.09
N ASP A 47 -1.58 4.71 15.96
CA ASP A 47 -2.82 4.88 16.75
C ASP A 47 -3.99 5.27 15.84
N LEU A 48 -3.79 6.21 14.92
CA LEU A 48 -4.80 6.61 13.93
C LEU A 48 -5.16 5.46 12.98
N ILE A 49 -4.16 4.66 12.57
CA ILE A 49 -4.40 3.48 11.74
C ILE A 49 -5.19 2.42 12.52
N ASN A 50 -4.85 2.21 13.78
CA ASN A 50 -5.59 1.29 14.65
C ASN A 50 -7.02 1.77 14.89
N GLU A 51 -7.24 3.06 15.13
CA GLU A 51 -8.57 3.65 15.27
C GLU A 51 -9.42 3.42 14.01
N SER A 52 -8.89 3.78 12.85
CA SER A 52 -9.57 3.59 11.55
C SER A 52 -9.86 2.12 11.27
N GLY A 53 -8.89 1.24 11.52
CA GLY A 53 -9.05 -0.21 11.34
C GLY A 53 -10.07 -0.82 12.30
N ASN A 54 -10.11 -0.39 13.56
CA ASN A 54 -11.10 -0.86 14.52
C ASN A 54 -12.52 -0.40 14.18
N LYS A 55 -12.65 0.76 13.53
CA LYS A 55 -13.94 1.34 13.13
C LYS A 55 -14.46 0.79 11.81
N TYR A 56 -13.57 0.51 10.84
CA TYR A 56 -13.96 0.21 9.46
C TYR A 56 -13.38 -1.09 8.90
N GLY A 57 -12.43 -1.71 9.59
CA GLY A 57 -11.75 -2.90 9.14
C GLY A 57 -10.65 -2.62 8.11
N CYS A 58 -10.26 -3.69 7.42
CA CYS A 58 -9.24 -3.67 6.37
C CYS A 58 -9.70 -2.80 5.19
N HIS A 59 -8.82 -1.92 4.70
CA HIS A 59 -9.15 -1.07 3.56
C HIS A 59 -9.32 -1.83 2.23
N THR A 60 -8.80 -3.06 2.15
CA THR A 60 -8.77 -3.88 0.93
C THR A 60 -9.88 -4.93 0.88
N CYS A 61 -10.29 -5.48 2.02
CA CYS A 61 -11.27 -6.57 2.11
C CYS A 61 -12.18 -6.39 3.33
N ASP A 62 -13.15 -7.27 3.52
CA ASP A 62 -14.14 -7.12 4.60
C ASP A 62 -13.67 -7.65 5.97
N ALA A 63 -12.36 -7.82 6.16
CA ALA A 63 -11.81 -8.25 7.44
C ALA A 63 -12.00 -7.16 8.50
N THR A 64 -12.57 -7.53 9.64
CA THR A 64 -12.78 -6.63 10.79
C THR A 64 -11.74 -6.84 11.90
N THR A 65 -10.73 -7.66 11.65
CA THR A 65 -9.58 -7.86 12.55
C THR A 65 -8.28 -7.83 11.75
N PRO A 66 -7.17 -7.38 12.36
CA PRO A 66 -5.91 -7.24 11.65
C PRO A 66 -5.19 -8.56 11.43
N GLY A 67 -5.38 -9.55 12.31
CA GLY A 67 -4.73 -10.86 12.21
C GLY A 67 -3.23 -10.86 12.51
N THR A 68 -2.68 -9.75 13.00
CA THR A 68 -1.35 -9.68 13.64
C THR A 68 -1.42 -10.28 15.05
N LYS A 69 -0.26 -10.63 15.63
CA LYS A 69 -0.21 -11.23 16.98
C LYS A 69 -0.58 -10.22 18.07
N ASP A 70 -0.13 -8.99 17.90
CA ASP A 70 -0.29 -7.93 18.90
C ASP A 70 -1.64 -7.20 18.77
N GLY A 71 -2.42 -7.52 17.74
CA GLY A 71 -3.74 -6.93 17.51
C GLY A 71 -3.72 -5.59 16.76
N ASP A 72 -2.56 -5.17 16.27
CA ASP A 72 -2.39 -3.93 15.50
C ASP A 72 -2.68 -4.10 14.01
N TRP A 73 -3.36 -3.12 13.43
CA TRP A 73 -3.49 -2.95 11.98
C TRP A 73 -2.15 -2.53 11.36
N ILE A 74 -1.90 -2.97 10.13
CA ILE A 74 -0.68 -2.66 9.40
C ILE A 74 -0.90 -1.36 8.61
N PRO A 75 -0.12 -0.28 8.83
CA PRO A 75 -0.13 0.91 7.99
C PRO A 75 0.35 0.55 6.59
N ASP A 76 -0.58 0.52 5.65
CA ASP A 76 -0.27 0.15 4.27
C ASP A 76 -0.04 1.38 3.41
N HIS A 77 1.19 1.54 2.93
CA HIS A 77 1.61 2.65 2.09
C HIS A 77 0.88 2.66 0.73
N GLN A 78 0.10 3.71 0.48
CA GLN A 78 -0.51 3.98 -0.81
C GLN A 78 -0.01 5.31 -1.39
N PRO A 79 0.83 5.30 -2.44
CA PRO A 79 1.46 4.12 -3.09
C PRO A 79 2.59 3.48 -2.24
N PRO A 80 3.03 2.25 -2.55
CA PRO A 80 4.12 1.61 -1.81
C PRO A 80 5.47 2.32 -1.97
N SER A 81 6.20 2.53 -0.86
CA SER A 81 7.43 3.32 -0.81
C SER A 81 8.52 2.83 -1.77
N SER A 82 8.65 1.50 -1.96
CA SER A 82 9.65 0.92 -2.86
C SER A 82 9.39 1.20 -4.34
N LEU A 83 8.18 1.62 -4.70
CA LEU A 83 7.78 1.92 -6.08
C LEU A 83 7.81 3.42 -6.39
N VAL A 84 7.87 4.29 -5.39
CA VAL A 84 7.94 5.75 -5.56
C VAL A 84 9.31 6.32 -5.21
N ALA A 85 9.55 7.58 -5.56
CA ALA A 85 10.77 8.27 -5.18
C ALA A 85 10.71 8.64 -3.68
N PRO A 86 11.85 8.69 -2.97
CA PRO A 86 11.88 9.19 -1.59
C PRO A 86 11.20 10.57 -1.46
N GLY A 87 10.42 10.77 -0.40
CA GLY A 87 9.66 12.02 -0.18
C GLY A 87 8.38 12.17 -1.00
N SER A 88 8.01 11.17 -1.82
CA SER A 88 6.71 11.20 -2.51
C SER A 88 5.57 11.18 -1.49
N PRO A 89 4.49 11.95 -1.70
CA PRO A 89 3.31 11.87 -0.84
C PRO A 89 2.71 10.47 -0.84
N GLN A 90 2.41 9.96 0.35
CA GLN A 90 1.81 8.65 0.57
C GLN A 90 0.72 8.77 1.63
N THR A 91 -0.30 7.92 1.54
CA THR A 91 -1.34 7.78 2.57
C THR A 91 -1.31 6.36 3.09
N ALA A 92 -1.30 6.19 4.41
CA ALA A 92 -1.47 4.89 5.04
C ALA A 92 -2.96 4.58 5.26
N TYR A 93 -3.34 3.32 5.04
CA TYR A 93 -4.65 2.78 5.39
C TYR A 93 -4.51 1.49 6.22
N PRO A 94 -5.51 1.14 7.06
CA PRO A 94 -5.46 -0.06 7.89
C PRO A 94 -5.56 -1.34 7.06
N HIS A 95 -4.56 -2.20 7.15
CA HIS A 95 -4.48 -3.42 6.34
C HIS A 95 -4.38 -4.67 7.23
N CYS A 96 -5.15 -5.71 6.90
CA CYS A 96 -5.04 -6.99 7.59
C CYS A 96 -3.81 -7.77 7.08
N LEU A 97 -3.27 -8.64 7.93
CA LEU A 97 -2.07 -9.42 7.66
C LEU A 97 -2.14 -10.25 6.35
N PRO A 98 -3.25 -10.93 6.01
CA PRO A 98 -3.37 -11.62 4.72
C PRO A 98 -3.21 -10.69 3.51
N CYS A 99 -3.85 -9.53 3.53
CA CYS A 99 -3.81 -8.59 2.41
C CYS A 99 -2.46 -7.85 2.34
N ALA A 100 -1.86 -7.50 3.48
CA ALA A 100 -0.51 -6.94 3.55
C ALA A 100 0.54 -7.88 2.93
N ARG A 101 0.46 -9.19 3.25
CA ARG A 101 1.34 -10.21 2.64
C ARG A 101 1.14 -10.33 1.14
N ARG A 102 -0.11 -10.29 0.67
CA ARG A 102 -0.45 -10.31 -0.76
C ARG A 102 0.15 -9.12 -1.49
N GLN A 103 -0.04 -7.90 -0.97
CA GLN A 103 0.54 -6.69 -1.56
C GLN A 103 2.07 -6.73 -1.53
N GLY A 104 2.68 -7.15 -0.42
CA GLY A 104 4.13 -7.33 -0.33
C GLY A 104 4.69 -8.27 -1.40
N GLY A 105 3.97 -9.35 -1.72
CA GLY A 105 4.32 -10.25 -2.83
C GLY A 105 4.30 -9.57 -4.19
N VAL A 106 3.26 -8.77 -4.49
CA VAL A 106 3.15 -8.00 -5.73
C VAL A 106 4.27 -6.94 -5.81
N VAL A 107 4.46 -6.16 -4.75
CA VAL A 107 5.51 -5.14 -4.65
C VAL A 107 6.90 -5.74 -4.82
N SER A 108 7.17 -6.92 -4.26
CA SER A 108 8.43 -7.63 -4.44
C SER A 108 8.69 -7.95 -5.91
N GLN A 109 7.70 -8.47 -6.64
CA GLN A 109 7.84 -8.76 -8.07
C GLN A 109 8.06 -7.50 -8.90
N LEU A 110 7.33 -6.42 -8.61
CA LEU A 110 7.46 -5.15 -9.32
C LEU A 110 8.80 -4.44 -9.02
N SER A 111 9.32 -4.57 -7.80
CA SER A 111 10.60 -3.97 -7.40
C SER A 111 11.81 -4.77 -7.89
N GLN A 112 11.74 -6.10 -8.00
CA GLN A 112 12.77 -6.91 -8.64
C GLN A 112 12.95 -6.58 -10.13
N GLY A 113 11.91 -6.06 -10.79
CA GLY A 113 12.01 -5.46 -12.13
C GLY A 113 12.94 -4.23 -12.20
N LYS A 114 13.22 -3.56 -11.07
CA LYS A 114 14.21 -2.47 -10.97
C LYS A 114 15.67 -2.99 -10.89
N SER A 115 15.87 -4.28 -10.60
CA SER A 115 17.19 -4.87 -10.31
C SER A 115 17.91 -5.44 -11.54
N LYS A 116 17.33 -5.40 -12.75
CA LYS A 116 18.04 -5.88 -13.95
C LYS A 116 18.98 -4.79 -14.48
N LYS A 117 20.10 -4.57 -13.78
CA LYS A 117 21.38 -4.13 -14.33
C LYS A 117 22.26 -5.38 -14.46
N GLU A 118 22.49 -5.83 -15.69
CA GLU A 118 23.76 -5.72 -16.42
C GLU A 118 24.76 -6.81 -15.98
N TRP A 119 24.76 -7.92 -16.74
CA TRP A 119 25.94 -8.78 -16.92
C TRP A 119 26.62 -8.33 -18.21
#